data_AF-X1GE60-F1
#
_entry.id   AF-X1GE60-F1
#
_cell.length_a   1.000
_cell.length_b   1.000
_cell.length_c   1.000
_cell.angle_alpha   90.00
_cell.angle_beta   90.00
_cell.angle_gamma   90.00
#
_symmetry.space_group_name_H-M   'P 1'
#
loop_
_entity.id
_entity.type
_entity.pdbx_description
1 polymer ?
#
loop_
_entity_poly.entity_id
_entity_poly.type
_entity_poly.pdbx_seq_one_letter_code
_entity_poly.pdbx_strand_id
1 'polypeptide(L)' 'VVAEVADRVAVMYAGKVVEYTDAKNLFGDPQHPYTWGLMNSLPQMDKEVERLEMIPGIVPSPLEFPVGCKFN' A
#
# COMPACT_ATOMS: atom_id res chain seq x y z
N VAL A 1 11.21 7.26 -7.33
CA VAL A 1 11.71 7.98 -6.13
C VAL A 1 11.87 7.05 -4.92
N VAL A 2 10.81 6.54 -4.28
CA VAL A 2 10.98 5.65 -3.09
C VAL A 2 11.79 4.40 -3.43
N ALA A 3 11.43 3.70 -4.51
CA ALA A 3 12.15 2.50 -4.99
C ALA A 3 13.63 2.73 -5.36
N GLU A 4 14.02 4.00 -5.59
CA GLU A 4 15.34 4.37 -6.09
C GLU A 4 16.24 4.94 -4.98
N VAL A 5 15.65 5.49 -3.91
CA VAL A 5 16.37 6.24 -2.88
C VAL A 5 16.36 5.53 -1.53
N ALA A 6 15.34 4.73 -1.23
CA ALA A 6 15.20 4.10 0.08
C ALA A 6 15.78 2.67 0.11
N ASP A 7 16.59 2.37 1.13
CA ASP A 7 17.03 0.99 1.39
C ASP A 7 15.90 0.14 2.00
N ARG A 8 15.08 0.76 2.86
CA ARG A 8 13.97 0.12 3.57
C ARG A 8 12.73 1.00 3.55
N VAL A 9 11.57 0.38 3.52
CA VAL A 9 10.28 1.05 3.41
C VAL A 9 9.33 0.49 4.46
N ALA A 10 8.63 1.40 5.16
CA ALA A 10 7.51 1.07 6.03
C ALA A 10 6.22 1.56 5.38
N VAL A 11 5.28 0.63 5.14
CA VAL A 11 3.93 0.96 4.71
C VAL A 11 3.04 1.03 5.94
N MET A 12 2.31 2.13 6.06
CA MET A 12 1.43 2.38 7.20
C MET A 12 -0.03 2.51 6.76
N TYR A 13 -0.92 1.95 7.57
CA TYR A 13 -2.37 2.15 7.44
C TYR A 13 -2.98 2.40 8.81
N ALA A 14 -3.83 3.43 8.91
CA ALA A 14 -4.54 3.78 10.14
C ALA A 14 -3.63 3.82 11.40
N GLY A 15 -2.45 4.44 11.25
CA GLY A 15 -1.44 4.62 12.32
C GLY A 15 -0.64 3.37 12.68
N LYS A 16 -0.74 2.28 11.93
CA LYS A 16 0.01 1.03 12.17
C LYS A 16 0.91 0.71 10.99
N VAL A 17 2.15 0.29 11.25
CA VAL A 17 3.01 -0.33 10.22
C VAL A 17 2.40 -1.68 9.86
N VAL A 18 1.96 -1.81 8.62
CA VAL A 18 1.33 -3.04 8.10
C VAL A 18 2.31 -3.89 7.31
N GLU A 19 3.36 -3.27 6.77
CA GLU A 19 4.43 -3.96 6.06
C GLU A 19 5.74 -3.20 6.22
N TYR A 20 6.84 -3.92 6.42
CA TYR A 20 8.17 -3.35 6.55
C TYR A 20 9.20 -4.29 5.93
N THR A 21 9.85 -3.85 4.85
CA THR A 21 10.83 -4.65 4.11
C THR A 21 11.78 -3.74 3.32
N ASP A 22 12.78 -4.29 2.65
CA ASP A 22 13.58 -3.54 1.69
C ASP A 22 12.77 -3.12 0.47
N ALA A 23 13.22 -2.06 -0.23
CA ALA A 23 12.51 -1.55 -1.38
C ALA A 23 12.33 -2.60 -2.48
N LYS A 24 13.34 -3.43 -2.75
CA LYS A 24 13.25 -4.43 -3.84
C LYS A 24 12.13 -5.44 -3.57
N ASN A 25 12.06 -5.94 -2.35
CA ASN A 25 11.00 -6.86 -1.94
C ASN A 25 9.64 -6.17 -1.92
N LEU A 26 9.53 -4.93 -1.45
CA LEU A 26 8.24 -4.23 -1.39
C LEU A 26 7.61 -4.05 -2.78
N PHE A 27 8.42 -3.72 -3.79
CA PHE A 27 7.93 -3.50 -5.16
C PHE A 27 7.88 -4.79 -5.99
N GLY A 28 8.55 -5.86 -5.58
CA GLY A 28 8.62 -7.14 -6.31
C GLY A 28 7.69 -8.23 -5.77
N ASP A 29 7.58 -8.35 -4.46
CA ASP A 29 6.75 -9.34 -3.74
C ASP A 29 6.15 -8.71 -2.47
N PRO A 30 5.29 -7.67 -2.62
CA PRO A 30 4.56 -7.12 -1.50
C PRO A 30 3.68 -8.20 -0.86
N GLN A 31 3.50 -8.16 0.46
CA GLN A 31 2.77 -9.22 1.19
C GLN A 31 1.44 -8.77 1.77
N HIS A 32 1.27 -7.48 2.07
CA HIS A 32 0.05 -6.99 2.70
C HIS A 32 -0.98 -6.55 1.63
N PRO A 33 -2.27 -6.94 1.73
CA PRO A 33 -3.29 -6.56 0.74
C PRO A 33 -3.42 -5.05 0.50
N TYR A 34 -3.19 -4.24 1.54
CA TYR A 34 -3.12 -2.78 1.39
C TYR A 34 -1.97 -2.35 0.47
N THR A 35 -0.78 -2.96 0.60
CA THR A 35 0.36 -2.69 -0.26
C THR A 35 0.08 -3.10 -1.70
N TRP A 36 -0.61 -4.23 -1.94
CA TRP A 36 -1.07 -4.61 -3.29
C TRP A 36 -1.96 -3.53 -3.91
N GLY A 37 -2.94 -3.05 -3.15
CA GLY A 37 -3.81 -1.96 -3.59
C GLY A 37 -3.03 -0.71 -3.94
N LEU A 38 -2.01 -0.34 -3.15
CA LEU A 38 -1.15 0.80 -3.43
C LEU A 38 -0.35 0.60 -4.74
N MET A 39 0.24 -0.59 -4.95
CA MET A 39 1.00 -0.88 -6.16
C MET A 39 0.13 -0.85 -7.41
N ASN A 40 -1.09 -1.39 -7.34
CA ASN A 40 -2.05 -1.38 -8.45
C ASN A 40 -2.61 0.03 -8.75
N SER A 41 -2.56 0.92 -7.76
CA SER A 41 -2.98 2.32 -7.93
C SER A 41 -1.89 3.19 -8.58
N LEU A 42 -0.68 2.65 -8.78
CA LEU A 42 0.40 3.38 -9.44
C LEU A 42 0.24 3.34 -10.97
N PRO A 43 0.46 4.46 -11.67
CA PRO A 43 0.47 4.48 -13.13
C PRO A 43 1.62 3.63 -13.67
N GLN A 44 1.31 2.73 -14.61
CA GLN A 44 2.30 1.92 -15.32
C GLN A 44 2.69 2.62 -16.63
N MET A 45 3.98 2.84 -16.86
CA MET A 45 4.46 3.56 -18.05
C MET A 45 4.16 2.84 -19.37
N ASP A 46 4.01 1.53 -19.33
CA ASP A 46 3.77 0.64 -20.47
C ASP A 46 2.28 0.34 -20.71
N LYS A 47 1.38 0.87 -19.86
CA LYS A 47 -0.07 0.68 -20.02
C LYS A 47 -0.80 2.00 -20.04
N GLU A 48 -1.45 2.27 -21.17
CA GLU A 48 -2.50 3.28 -21.21
C GLU A 48 -3.77 2.70 -20.57
N VAL A 49 -4.12 3.24 -19.41
CA VAL A 49 -5.37 2.94 -18.72
C VAL A 49 -6.21 4.21 -18.64
N GLU A 50 -7.48 4.11 -18.98
CA GLU A 50 -8.42 5.25 -18.92
C GLU A 50 -8.64 5.72 -17.47
N ARG A 51 -8.52 4.81 -16.51
CA ARG A 51 -8.65 5.10 -15.08
C ARG A 51 -7.75 4.20 -14.24
N LEU A 52 -7.06 4.79 -13.27
CA LEU A 52 -6.27 4.06 -12.29
C LEU A 52 -7.18 3.30 -11.31
N GLU A 53 -6.74 2.11 -10.92
CA GLU A 53 -7.40 1.38 -9.85
C GLU A 53 -7.27 2.16 -8.54
N MET A 54 -8.35 2.16 -7.75
CA MET A 54 -8.39 2.81 -6.45
C MET A 54 -8.70 1.76 -5.41
N ILE A 55 -8.03 1.85 -4.27
CA ILE A 55 -8.42 1.07 -3.09
C ILE A 55 -9.82 1.54 -2.65
N PRO A 56 -10.84 0.66 -2.66
CA PRO A 56 -12.20 1.07 -2.32
C PRO A 56 -12.34 1.37 -0.82
N GLY A 57 -13.34 2.20 -0.50
CA GLY A 57 -13.69 2.55 0.88
C GLY A 57 -12.97 3.79 1.42
N ILE A 58 -13.08 3.98 2.73
CA ILE A 58 -12.45 5.09 3.47
C ILE A 58 -11.72 4.53 4.67
N VAL A 59 -10.71 5.26 5.16
CA VAL A 59 -10.02 4.89 6.40
C VAL A 59 -11.02 5.02 7.57
N PRO A 60 -11.18 3.97 8.41
CA PRO A 60 -12.08 4.03 9.55
C PRO A 60 -11.66 5.11 10.55
N SER A 61 -12.63 5.66 11.28
CA SER A 61 -12.36 6.61 12.36
C SER A 61 -11.47 5.96 13.44
N PRO A 62 -10.48 6.67 14.01
CA PRO A 62 -9.68 6.15 15.11
C PRO A 62 -10.48 5.73 16.35
N LEU A 63 -11.69 6.28 16.51
CA LEU A 63 -12.62 5.93 17.58
C LEU A 63 -13.41 4.64 17.30
N GLU A 64 -13.40 4.17 16.05
CA GLU A 64 -14.24 3.09 15.53
C GLU A 64 -13.41 2.04 14.77
N PHE A 65 -12.14 1.87 15.12
CA PHE A 65 -11.31 0.85 14.48
C PHE A 65 -11.88 -0.55 14.74
N PRO A 66 -11.94 -1.42 13.71
CA PRO A 66 -12.39 -2.79 13.88
C PRO A 66 -11.39 -3.59 14.73
N VAL A 67 -11.87 -4.65 15.35
CA VAL A 67 -11.02 -5.59 16.09
C VAL A 67 -10.16 -6.37 15.08
N GLY A 68 -8.86 -6.46 15.33
CA GLY A 68 -7.92 -7.18 14.48
C GLY A 68 -7.22 -6.28 13.46
N CYS A 69 -7.20 -6.69 12.18
CA CYS A 69 -6.62 -5.88 11.11
C CYS A 69 -7.54 -4.70 10.80
N LYS A 70 -7.00 -3.48 10.79
CA LYS A 70 -7.76 -2.27 10.44
C LYS A 70 -8.11 -2.20 8.95
N PHE A 71 -7.43 -3.00 8.13
CA PHE A 71 -7.67 -3.17 6.71
C PHE A 71 -8.27 -4.57 6.50
N ASN A 72 -9.59 -4.67 6.67
CA ASN A 72 -10.37 -5.91 6.62
C ASN A 72 -11.59 -5.79 5.71
#